data_AF-A0A1Y1XVI8-F1
#
_entry.id   AF-A0A1Y1XVI8-F1
#
_cell.length_a   1.000
_cell.length_b   1.000
_cell.length_c   1.000
_cell.angle_alpha   90.00
_cell.angle_beta   90.00
_cell.angle_gamma   90.00
#
_symmetry.space_group_name_H-M   'P 1'
#
loop_
_entity.id
_entity.type
_entity.pdbx_description
1 polymer ?
#
loop_
_entity_poly.entity_id
_entity_poly.type
_entity_poly.pdbx_seq_one_letter_code
_entity_poly.pdbx_strand_id
1 'polypeptide(L)' 'PSPSRPYQCGYCSRSFARKHDLRRHTRVHTGDRPYKCRSCGKAFSRIDALKRH' A
#
# COMPACT_ATOMS: atom_id res chain seq x y z
N PRO A 1 1.73 -27.04 1.96
CA PRO A 1 1.23 -25.93 2.80
C PRO A 1 0.92 -24.70 1.94
N SER A 2 -0.37 -24.45 1.68
CA SER A 2 -0.81 -23.24 0.97
C SER A 2 -0.34 -22.01 1.74
N PRO A 3 0.21 -20.97 1.09
CA PRO A 3 0.59 -19.75 1.79
C PRO A 3 -0.66 -19.16 2.43
N SER A 4 -0.73 -19.23 3.76
CA SER A 4 -1.83 -18.63 4.50
C SER A 4 -1.80 -17.12 4.22
N ARG A 5 -2.96 -16.57 3.88
CA ARG A 5 -3.16 -15.12 3.72
C ARG A 5 -4.09 -14.66 4.82
N PRO A 6 -3.65 -14.68 6.10
CA PRO A 6 -4.52 -14.41 7.24
C PRO A 6 -4.97 -12.94 7.30
N TYR A 7 -4.31 -12.04 6.57
CA TYR A 7 -4.60 -10.61 6.63
C TYR A 7 -5.59 -10.22 5.54
N GLN A 8 -6.88 -10.18 5.86
CA GLN A 8 -7.94 -9.75 4.95
C GLN A 8 -8.13 -8.23 4.96
N CYS A 9 -8.45 -7.64 3.81
CA CYS A 9 -8.81 -6.24 3.69
C CYS A 9 -10.27 -6.02 4.14
N GLY A 10 -10.51 -4.96 4.93
CA GLY A 10 -11.86 -4.59 5.36
C GLY A 10 -12.68 -3.85 4.29
N TYR A 11 -12.05 -3.36 3.22
CA TYR A 11 -12.70 -2.61 2.14
C TYR A 11 -12.97 -3.46 0.90
N CYS A 12 -12.35 -4.64 0.77
CA CYS A 12 -12.52 -5.54 -0.38
C CYS A 12 -12.09 -6.97 -0.05
N SER A 13 -12.42 -7.94 -0.90
CA SER A 13 -12.16 -9.37 -0.68
C SER A 13 -10.69 -9.81 -0.87
N ARG A 14 -9.72 -8.88 -0.85
CA ARG A 14 -8.30 -9.23 -1.01
C ARG A 14 -7.67 -9.60 0.33
N SER A 15 -6.93 -10.71 0.34
CA SER A 15 -6.14 -11.15 1.49
C SER A 15 -4.64 -11.06 1.21
N PHE A 16 -3.83 -10.96 2.25
CA PHE A 16 -2.38 -10.76 2.16
C PHE A 16 -1.66 -11.72 3.09
N ALA A 17 -0.46 -12.16 2.69
CA ALA A 17 0.39 -13.03 3.50
C ALA A 17 1.03 -12.27 4.68
N ARG A 18 1.23 -10.96 4.56
CA ARG A 18 1.87 -10.13 5.58
C ARG A 18 1.02 -8.91 5.92
N LYS A 19 1.03 -8.51 7.20
CA LYS A 19 0.32 -7.33 7.71
C LYS A 19 0.74 -6.03 7.02
N HIS A 20 2.04 -5.87 6.71
CA HIS A 20 2.52 -4.67 6.04
C HIS A 20 2.03 -4.56 4.58
N ASP A 21 1.80 -5.68 3.91
CA ASP A 21 1.24 -5.70 2.56
C ASP A 21 -0.22 -5.25 2.58
N LEU A 22 -1.00 -5.73 3.57
CA LEU A 22 -2.36 -5.26 3.82
C LEU A 22 -2.36 -3.75 4.14
N ARG A 23 -1.51 -3.28 5.07
CA ARG A 23 -1.44 -1.85 5.43
C ARG A 23 -1.05 -0.97 4.24
N ARG A 24 -0.17 -1.45 3.36
CA ARG A 24 0.15 -0.74 2.11
C ARG A 24 -1.04 -0.74 1.16
N HIS A 25 -1.78 -1.84 1.08
CA HIS A 25 -2.96 -1.95 0.24
C HIS A 25 -4.10 -1.02 0.70
N THR A 26 -4.33 -0.86 2.01
CA THR A 26 -5.39 0.02 2.52
C THR A 26 -5.20 1.49 2.14
N ARG A 27 -3.97 1.91 1.79
CA ARG A 27 -3.69 3.24 1.23
C ARG A 27 -4.41 3.50 -0.10
N VAL A 28 -4.73 2.45 -0.86
CA VAL A 28 -5.50 2.57 -2.11
C VAL A 28 -6.93 3.00 -1.85
N HIS A 29 -7.51 2.56 -0.73
CA HIS A 29 -8.89 2.90 -0.35
C HIS A 29 -8.98 4.26 0.35
N THR A 30 -8.01 4.56 1.22
CA THR A 30 -7.97 5.82 1.97
C THR A 30 -7.40 6.98 1.18
N GLY A 31 -6.75 6.72 0.05
CA GLY A 31 -6.01 7.74 -0.70
C GLY A 31 -4.73 8.22 -0.01
N ASP A 32 -4.28 7.53 1.06
CA ASP A 32 -3.07 7.91 1.80
C ASP A 32 -1.82 7.84 0.92
N ARG A 33 -1.13 8.98 0.83
CA ARG A 33 0.06 9.19 0.01
C ARG A 33 1.15 9.89 0.82
N PRO A 34 1.81 9.17 1.74
CA PRO A 34 2.74 9.78 2.69
C PRO A 34 4.07 10.21 2.04
N TYR A 35 4.38 9.72 0.82
CA TYR A 35 5.65 10.00 0.16
C TYR A 35 5.50 11.12 -0.85
N LYS A 36 5.96 12.31 -0.52
CA LYS A 36 5.87 13.50 -1.39
C LYS A 36 7.21 13.79 -2.06
N CYS A 37 7.20 14.01 -3.36
CA CYS A 37 8.34 14.54 -4.10
C CYS A 37 8.54 16.00 -3.70
N ARG A 38 9.75 16.33 -3.22
CA ARG A 38 10.06 17.69 -2.76
C ARG A 38 10.14 18.69 -3.93
N SER A 39 10.51 18.22 -5.12
CA SER A 39 10.72 19.09 -6.28
C SER A 39 9.41 19.47 -6.98
N CYS A 40 8.50 18.51 -7.20
CA CYS A 40 7.25 18.74 -7.95
C CYS A 40 5.98 18.67 -7.09
N GLY A 41 6.10 18.30 -5.81
CA GLY A 41 4.97 18.17 -4.88
C GLY A 41 4.08 16.94 -5.08
N LYS A 42 4.32 16.10 -6.10
CA LYS A 42 3.53 14.87 -6.34
C LYS A 42 3.66 13.90 -5.16
N ALA A 43 2.54 13.34 -4.73
CA ALA A 43 2.48 12.39 -3.62
C ALA A 43 2.22 10.95 -4.09
N PHE A 44 2.84 9.98 -3.43
CA PHE A 44 2.82 8.57 -3.75
C PHE A 44 2.44 7.74 -2.53
N SER A 45 1.72 6.63 -2.75
CA SER A 45 1.36 5.68 -1.68
C SER A 45 2.50 4.72 -1.32
N ARG A 46 3.55 4.69 -2.15
CA ARG A 46 4.71 3.80 -2.03
C ARG A 46 6.02 4.53 -2.27
N ILE A 47 7.06 4.15 -1.51
CA ILE A 47 8.40 4.76 -1.61
C ILE A 47 9.12 4.36 -2.90
N ASP A 48 8.93 3.13 -3.38
CA ASP A 48 9.50 2.66 -4.65
C ASP A 48 8.90 3.43 -5.84
N ALA A 49 7.62 3.82 -5.75
CA ALA A 49 6.99 4.67 -6.75
C ALA A 49 7.59 6.09 -6.74
N LEU A 50 7.89 6.65 -5.57
CA LEU A 50 8.59 7.94 -5.47
C LEU A 50 10.03 7.86 -5.99
N LYS A 51 10.75 6.76 -5.73
CA LYS A 51 12.14 6.60 -6.18
C LYS A 51 12.27 6.47 -7.71
N ARG A 52 11.26 5.91 -8.38
CA ARG A 52 11.23 5.75 -9.83
C ARG A 52 10.60 6.95 -10.56
N HIS A 53 9.92 7.82 -9.81
CA HIS A 53 9.28 9.02 -10.33
C HIS A 53 10.32 10.07 -10.71
#